data_AF-A0A957VBH9-F1
#
_entry.id   AF-A0A957VBH9-F1
#
_cell.length_a   1.000
_cell.length_b   1.000
_cell.length_c   1.000
_cell.angle_alpha   90.00
_cell.angle_beta   90.00
_cell.angle_gamma   90.00
#
_symmetry.space_group_name_H-M   'P 1'
#
loop_
_entity.id
_entity.type
_entity.pdbx_description
1 polymer ?
#
loop_
_entity_poly.entity_id
_entity_poly.type
_entity_poly.pdbx_seq_one_letter_code
_entity_poly.pdbx_strand_id
1 'polypeptide(L)'
;MTILTSNGVALDLSPARFGELRESNDILTSAGALRERMAEEGYLFFRGLMPRETVLEARREILLKYATIGEIDGINHPVMEAIQSSRTFVDQVNLRAFTESVRSGLAYQ
;
A
#
# COMPACT_ATOMS: atom_id res chain seq x y z
N MET A 1 15.62 5.75 26.99
CA MET A 1 15.08 6.37 25.77
C MET A 1 15.24 5.35 24.65
N THR A 2 14.15 4.78 24.16
CA THR A 2 14.21 3.68 23.18
C THR A 2 14.44 4.25 21.78
N ILE A 3 15.51 3.84 21.12
CA ILE A 3 15.78 4.21 19.73
C ILE A 3 14.83 3.43 18.84
N LEU A 4 14.07 4.12 18.00
CA LEU A 4 13.24 3.47 16.99
C LEU A 4 14.11 3.06 15.80
N THR A 5 14.01 1.81 15.37
CA THR A 5 14.80 1.27 14.26
C THR A 5 13.92 0.62 13.20
N SER A 6 14.30 0.73 11.93
CA SER A 6 13.71 -0.02 10.81
C SER A 6 14.80 -0.82 10.12
N ASN A 7 14.62 -2.15 10.00
CA ASN A 7 15.63 -3.07 9.47
C ASN A 7 17.02 -2.89 10.15
N GLY A 8 17.04 -2.63 11.46
CA GLY A 8 18.28 -2.40 12.23
C GLY A 8 18.89 -1.01 12.07
N VAL A 9 18.33 -0.14 11.23
CA VAL A 9 18.78 1.25 11.04
C VAL A 9 18.00 2.17 11.96
N ALA A 10 18.70 2.98 12.76
CA ALA A 10 18.09 4.00 13.60
C ALA A 10 17.36 5.04 12.73
N LEU A 11 16.10 5.33 13.09
CA LEU A 11 15.32 6.34 12.41
C LEU A 11 15.69 7.73 12.93
N ASP A 12 15.84 8.69 12.01
CA ASP A 12 15.92 10.11 12.34
C ASP A 12 14.54 10.59 12.76
N LEU A 13 14.35 10.82 14.06
CA LEU A 13 13.09 11.27 14.65
C LEU A 13 12.96 12.80 14.69
N SER A 14 13.85 13.53 14.03
CA SER A 14 13.71 14.99 13.92
C SER A 14 12.44 15.36 13.14
N PRO A 15 11.78 16.49 13.45
CA PRO A 15 10.53 16.88 12.78
C PRO A 15 10.63 16.98 11.25
N ALA A 16 11.83 17.21 10.72
CA ALA A 16 12.07 17.29 9.27
C ALA A 16 12.04 15.91 8.57
N ARG A 17 12.22 14.81 9.30
CA ARG A 17 12.25 13.44 8.78
C ARG A 17 11.16 12.55 9.36
N PHE A 18 10.60 12.93 10.50
CA PHE A 18 9.59 12.19 11.23
C PHE A 18 8.49 13.15 11.72
N GLY A 19 7.43 13.26 10.93
CA GLY A 19 6.33 14.19 11.18
C GLY A 19 5.10 13.84 10.34
N GLU A 20 4.07 14.68 10.42
CA GLU A 20 2.84 14.50 9.65
C GLU A 20 2.98 15.07 8.23
N LEU A 21 2.34 14.41 7.26
CA LEU A 21 2.23 14.93 5.91
C LEU A 21 1.12 15.97 5.84
N ARG A 22 1.41 17.10 5.16
CA ARG A 22 0.41 18.15 4.94
C ARG A 22 -0.66 17.66 3.97
N GLU A 23 -1.92 17.68 4.40
CA GLU A 23 -3.06 17.35 3.55
C GLU A 23 -3.23 18.36 2.41
N SER A 24 -3.65 17.87 1.24
CA SER A 24 -3.84 18.65 0.01
C SER A 24 -5.28 18.64 -0.49
N ASN A 25 -6.22 18.15 0.32
CA ASN A 25 -7.64 18.13 0.00
C ASN A 25 -8.24 19.55 -0.22
N ASP A 26 -7.67 20.57 0.42
CA ASP A 26 -8.07 21.98 0.30
C ASP A 26 -7.89 22.55 -1.11
N ILE A 27 -6.95 22.00 -1.89
CA ILE A 27 -6.57 22.49 -3.22
C ILE A 27 -6.92 21.50 -4.34
N LEU A 28 -7.72 20.47 -4.06
CA LEU A 28 -7.99 19.36 -4.98
C LEU A 28 -8.51 19.81 -6.37
N THR A 29 -9.26 20.91 -6.42
CA THR A 29 -9.85 21.46 -7.66
C THR A 29 -8.97 22.51 -8.34
N SER A 30 -7.81 22.84 -7.78
CA SER A 30 -6.90 23.88 -8.30
C SER A 30 -5.62 23.26 -8.85
N ALA A 31 -5.59 23.01 -10.15
CA ALA A 31 -4.42 22.44 -10.81
C ALA A 31 -3.15 23.30 -10.66
N GLY A 32 -3.29 24.63 -10.54
CA GLY A 32 -2.18 25.55 -10.28
C GLY A 32 -1.59 25.33 -8.88
N ALA A 33 -2.44 25.40 -7.86
CA ALA A 33 -2.03 25.21 -6.47
C ALA A 33 -1.46 23.81 -6.21
N LEU A 34 -1.99 22.79 -6.91
CA LEU A 34 -1.43 21.43 -6.86
C LEU A 34 0.01 21.36 -7.39
N ARG A 35 0.30 22.02 -8.51
CA ARG A 35 1.65 22.09 -9.05
C ARG A 35 2.60 22.87 -8.15
N GLU A 36 2.14 23.99 -7.59
CA GLU A 36 2.92 24.79 -6.64
C GLU A 36 3.28 23.97 -5.40
N ARG A 37 2.30 23.33 -4.74
CA ARG A 37 2.56 22.50 -3.55
C ARG A 37 3.46 21.30 -3.86
N MET A 38 3.28 20.64 -5.01
CA MET A 38 4.18 19.57 -5.42
C MET A 38 5.62 20.05 -5.63
N ALA A 39 5.82 21.25 -6.19
CA ALA A 39 7.14 21.83 -6.40
C ALA A 39 7.81 22.26 -5.08
N GLU A 40 7.03 22.76 -4.12
CA GLU A 40 7.51 23.21 -2.81
C GLU A 40 7.80 22.04 -1.85
N GLU A 41 6.89 21.08 -1.76
CA GLU A 41 6.92 20.01 -0.76
C GLU A 41 7.49 18.69 -1.32
N GLY A 42 7.47 18.50 -2.64
CA GLY A 42 7.90 17.27 -3.31
C GLY A 42 6.88 16.12 -3.23
N TYR A 43 5.70 16.37 -2.65
CA TYR A 43 4.61 15.39 -2.56
C TYR A 43 3.24 16.09 -2.54
N LEU A 44 2.19 15.29 -2.76
CA LEU A 44 0.80 15.66 -2.49
C LEU A 44 0.15 14.52 -1.71
N PHE A 45 -0.39 14.84 -0.53
CA PHE A 45 -1.07 13.86 0.31
C PHE A 45 -2.58 14.14 0.32
N PHE A 46 -3.36 13.17 -0.11
CA PHE A 46 -4.81 13.24 -0.13
C PHE A 46 -5.42 12.17 0.77
N ARG A 47 -6.35 12.58 1.63
CA ARG A 47 -7.23 11.65 2.34
C ARG A 47 -8.48 11.38 1.53
N GLY A 48 -8.91 10.13 1.46
CA GLY A 48 -10.18 9.76 0.82
C GLY A 48 -10.28 10.11 -0.67
N LEU A 49 -9.14 10.17 -1.38
CA LEU A 49 -9.13 10.45 -2.82
C LEU A 49 -9.87 9.37 -3.62
N MET A 50 -9.75 8.11 -3.19
CA MET A 50 -10.46 6.97 -3.74
C MET A 50 -11.59 6.55 -2.80
N PRO A 51 -12.76 6.11 -3.32
CA PRO A 51 -13.81 5.50 -2.52
C PRO A 51 -13.26 4.31 -1.72
N ARG A 52 -13.63 4.22 -0.45
CA ARG A 52 -13.12 3.20 0.47
C ARG A 52 -13.44 1.79 -0.03
N GLU A 53 -14.63 1.61 -0.57
CA GLU A 53 -15.15 0.34 -1.07
C GLU A 53 -14.32 -0.15 -2.26
N THR A 54 -13.98 0.73 -3.21
CA THR A 54 -13.08 0.42 -4.33
C THR A 54 -11.71 -0.07 -3.83
N VAL A 55 -11.14 0.60 -2.82
CA VAL A 55 -9.86 0.19 -2.22
C VAL A 55 -9.96 -1.18 -1.56
N LEU A 56 -11.07 -1.48 -0.88
CA LEU A 56 -11.28 -2.77 -0.22
C LEU A 56 -11.49 -3.91 -1.20
N GLU A 57 -12.22 -3.68 -2.30
CA GLU A 57 -12.38 -4.69 -3.34
C GLU A 57 -11.05 -4.97 -4.06
N ALA A 58 -10.27 -3.93 -4.37
CA ALA A 58 -8.93 -4.10 -4.94
C ALA A 58 -8.01 -4.87 -3.97
N ARG A 59 -8.04 -4.54 -2.67
CA ARG A 59 -7.34 -5.29 -1.63
C ARG A 59 -7.77 -6.76 -1.64
N ARG A 60 -9.08 -7.05 -1.65
CA ARG A 60 -9.60 -8.42 -1.67
C ARG A 60 -9.07 -9.20 -2.87
N GLU A 61 -9.08 -8.60 -4.05
CA GLU A 61 -8.61 -9.22 -5.28
C GLU A 61 -7.11 -9.57 -5.20
N ILE A 62 -6.27 -8.67 -4.69
CA ILE A 62 -4.84 -8.94 -4.45
C ILE A 62 -4.67 -10.11 -3.49
N LEU A 63 -5.34 -10.08 -2.34
CA LEU A 63 -5.17 -11.11 -1.32
C LEU A 63 -5.65 -12.49 -1.80
N LEU A 64 -6.69 -12.56 -2.64
CA LEU A 64 -7.12 -13.80 -3.29
C LEU A 64 -6.07 -14.38 -4.24
N LYS A 65 -5.34 -13.53 -4.98
CA LYS A 65 -4.22 -13.99 -5.84
C LYS A 65 -3.09 -14.57 -5.00
N TYR A 66 -2.73 -13.92 -3.89
CA TYR A 66 -1.75 -14.46 -2.93
C TYR A 66 -2.23 -15.75 -2.27
N ALA A 67 -3.52 -15.88 -1.94
CA ALA A 67 -4.08 -17.12 -1.41
C ALA A 67 -4.06 -18.26 -2.44
N THR A 68 -4.26 -17.95 -3.72
CA THR A 68 -4.22 -18.95 -4.81
C THR A 68 -2.84 -19.58 -4.95
N ILE A 69 -1.77 -18.81 -4.71
CA ILE A 69 -0.40 -19.34 -4.70
C ILE A 69 0.03 -19.87 -3.33
N GLY A 70 -0.84 -19.82 -2.32
CA GLY A 70 -0.57 -20.36 -0.99
C GLY A 70 0.26 -19.45 -0.07
N GLU A 71 0.51 -18.19 -0.42
CA GLU A 71 1.23 -17.23 0.44
C GLU A 71 0.36 -16.66 1.57
N ILE A 72 -0.94 -16.55 1.32
CA ILE A 72 -1.94 -16.18 2.33
C ILE A 72 -2.73 -17.44 2.70
N ASP A 73 -2.91 -17.66 4.00
CA ASP A 73 -3.71 -18.77 4.51
C ASP A 73 -5.22 -18.46 4.39
N GLY A 74 -5.72 -18.50 3.17
CA GLY A 74 -7.15 -18.39 2.89
C GLY A 74 -7.95 -19.65 3.20
N ILE A 75 -7.30 -20.74 3.64
CA ILE A 75 -7.95 -22.01 3.98
C ILE A 75 -8.46 -21.97 5.42
N ASN A 76 -7.61 -21.54 6.35
CA ASN A 76 -7.94 -21.51 7.78
C ASN A 76 -8.42 -20.13 8.25
N HIS A 77 -8.17 -19.08 7.47
CA HIS A 77 -8.51 -17.70 7.84
C HIS A 77 -9.28 -16.97 6.72
N PRO A 78 -10.16 -16.02 7.05
CA PRO A 78 -10.72 -15.11 6.06
C PRO A 78 -9.62 -14.35 5.30
N VAL A 79 -9.67 -14.37 3.97
CA VAL A 79 -8.61 -13.80 3.12
C VAL A 79 -8.26 -12.34 3.43
N MET A 80 -9.23 -11.54 3.89
CA MET A 80 -9.05 -10.12 4.20
C MET A 80 -8.22 -9.86 5.46
N GLU A 81 -8.07 -10.86 6.35
CA GLU A 81 -7.17 -10.79 7.50
C GLU A 81 -5.69 -10.85 7.08
N ALA A 82 -5.41 -11.27 5.84
CA ALA A 82 -4.07 -11.30 5.24
C ALA A 82 -3.04 -12.07 6.10
N ILE A 83 -3.48 -13.15 6.74
CA ILE A 83 -2.60 -14.03 7.51
C ILE A 83 -1.66 -14.76 6.57
N GLN A 84 -0.36 -14.62 6.82
CA GLN A 84 0.66 -15.34 6.05
C GLN A 84 0.55 -16.84 6.31
N SER A 85 0.64 -17.64 5.25
CA SER A 85 0.81 -19.08 5.38
C SER A 85 2.09 -19.42 6.14
N SER A 86 2.08 -20.53 6.88
CA SER A 86 3.26 -21.06 7.58
C SER A 86 4.40 -21.49 6.65
N ARG A 87 4.13 -21.63 5.36
CA ARG A 87 5.08 -21.97 4.30
C ARG A 87 4.98 -20.96 3.18
N THR A 88 6.11 -20.69 2.54
CA THR A 88 6.17 -19.92 1.30
C THR A 88 6.28 -20.86 0.10
N PHE A 89 5.62 -20.46 -0.98
CA PHE A 89 5.55 -21.10 -2.26
C PHE A 89 5.99 -20.14 -3.38
N VAL A 90 6.49 -18.94 -3.06
CA VAL A 90 6.97 -17.94 -4.05
C VAL A 90 7.97 -18.57 -5.04
N ASP A 91 8.88 -19.41 -4.56
CA ASP A 91 9.90 -20.07 -5.40
C ASP A 91 9.31 -21.18 -6.30
N GLN A 92 8.06 -21.58 -6.07
CA GLN A 92 7.37 -22.64 -6.79
C GLN A 92 6.39 -22.08 -7.85
N VAL A 93 6.29 -20.75 -7.97
CA VAL A 93 5.40 -20.10 -8.93
C VAL A 93 6.18 -19.30 -9.98
N ASN A 94 5.54 -19.07 -11.12
CA ASN A 94 6.05 -18.11 -12.09
C ASN A 94 5.89 -16.69 -11.53
N LEU A 95 6.94 -16.20 -10.84
CA LEU A 95 6.92 -14.92 -10.15
C LEU A 95 6.62 -13.73 -11.08
N ARG A 96 7.07 -13.77 -12.33
CA ARG A 96 6.76 -12.73 -13.32
C ARG A 96 5.26 -12.67 -13.61
N ALA A 97 4.68 -13.79 -13.98
CA ALA A 97 3.24 -13.89 -14.27
C ALA A 97 2.40 -13.52 -13.04
N PHE A 98 2.82 -13.96 -11.85
CA PHE A 98 2.16 -13.59 -10.60
C PHE A 98 2.22 -12.08 -10.34
N THR A 99 3.40 -11.46 -10.49
CA THR A 99 3.59 -10.01 -10.29
C THR A 99 2.78 -9.18 -11.28
N GLU A 100 2.63 -9.64 -12.51
CA GLU A 100 1.74 -9.02 -13.50
C GLU A 100 0.26 -9.15 -13.09
N SER A 101 -0.14 -10.32 -12.59
CA SER A 101 -1.51 -10.57 -12.17
C SER A 101 -1.95 -9.67 -11.01
N VAL A 102 -1.08 -9.36 -10.04
CA VAL A 102 -1.44 -8.51 -8.89
C VAL A 102 -1.56 -7.02 -9.25
N ARG A 103 -1.15 -6.60 -10.45
CA ARG A 103 -1.22 -5.20 -10.93
C ARG A 103 -2.40 -4.94 -11.87
N SER A 104 -3.21 -5.95 -12.14
CA SER A 104 -4.35 -5.89 -13.05
C SER A 104 -5.57 -6.54 -12.39
N GLY A 105 -6.78 -6.22 -12.82
CA GLY A 105 -8.00 -6.75 -12.21
C GLY A 105 -9.23 -5.91 -12.48
N LEU A 106 -10.40 -6.45 -12.13
CA LEU A 106 -11.67 -5.75 -12.31
C LEU A 106 -11.83 -4.60 -11.31
N ALA A 107 -11.24 -4.73 -10.11
CA ALA A 107 -11.30 -3.68 -9.10
C ALA A 107 -10.35 -2.48 -9.36
N TYR A 108 -9.58 -2.51 -10.46
CA TYR A 108 -8.63 -1.46 -10.87
C TYR A 108 -9.17 -0.51 -11.95
N GLN A 109 -10.36 -0.78 -12.49
CA GLN A 109 -11.00 -0.03 -13.57
C GLN A 109 -12.06 0.94 -13.03
#